data_AF-F6RH28-F1
#
_entry.id   AF-F6RH28-F1
#
_cell.length_a   1.000
_cell.length_b   1.000
_cell.length_c   1.000
_cell.angle_alpha   90.00
_cell.angle_beta   90.00
_cell.angle_gamma   90.00
#
_symmetry.space_group_name_H-M   'P 1'
#
loop_
_entity.id
_entity.type
_entity.pdbx_description
1 polymer ?
#
loop_
_entity_poly.entity_id
_entity_poly.type
_entity_poly.pdbx_seq_one_letter_code
_entity_poly.pdbx_strand_id
1 'polypeptide(L)'
;MVLTAHDSGALSRSSDVEVKIHVMDENDNYPIFEQKSYDANLRENDPPGHVIVQVQATDNDSGRRGIVRYLIGGENGDVDKSKSSIKWPVTINPDNGFVTLREKLDHKRHDGLKILIEAIDGDPLRPKKSKVILRLHVEDVNDNAPVITINYIVNNVDDTAYVIESA
;
A
#
# COMPACT_ATOMS: atom_id res chain seq x y z
N MET A 1 20.10 26.47 -30.38
CA MET A 1 19.35 27.33 -31.32
C MET A 1 19.53 28.77 -30.86
N VAL A 2 19.62 29.75 -31.75
CA VAL A 2 19.76 31.18 -31.37
C VAL A 2 18.54 31.92 -31.89
N LEU A 3 17.90 32.71 -31.03
CA LEU A 3 16.84 33.64 -31.41
C LEU A 3 17.42 35.04 -31.53
N THR A 4 17.20 35.68 -32.67
CA THR A 4 17.61 37.06 -32.93
C THR A 4 16.39 37.95 -33.00
N ALA A 5 16.34 38.99 -32.17
CA ALA A 5 15.33 40.04 -32.24
C ALA A 5 15.90 41.24 -32.99
N HIS A 6 15.09 41.88 -33.84
CA HIS A 6 15.42 43.11 -34.57
C HIS A 6 14.39 44.20 -34.25
N ASP A 7 14.84 45.44 -34.10
CA ASP A 7 13.93 46.60 -34.09
C ASP A 7 13.67 47.15 -35.50
N SER A 8 12.59 47.90 -35.66
CA SER A 8 12.12 48.44 -36.95
C SER A 8 12.78 49.77 -37.34
N GLY A 9 13.88 50.15 -36.67
CA GLY A 9 14.56 51.43 -36.90
C GLY A 9 15.34 51.46 -38.20
N ALA A 10 15.55 52.66 -38.77
CA ALA A 10 16.37 52.85 -39.97
C ALA A 10 17.85 52.42 -39.78
N LEU A 11 18.33 52.41 -38.53
CA LEU A 11 19.57 51.77 -38.09
C LEU A 11 19.20 50.61 -37.15
N SER A 12 18.65 49.53 -37.71
CA SER A 12 18.09 48.42 -36.95
C SER A 12 19.12 47.84 -35.97
N ARG A 13 18.75 47.75 -34.70
CA ARG A 13 19.56 47.06 -33.68
C ARG A 13 19.02 45.65 -33.47
N SER A 14 19.93 44.72 -33.21
CA SER A 14 19.57 43.35 -32.85
C SER A 14 20.18 42.89 -31.55
N SER A 15 19.55 41.88 -30.97
CA SER A 15 20.06 41.15 -29.81
C SER A 15 19.79 39.66 -29.98
N ASP A 16 20.78 38.85 -29.61
CA ASP A 16 20.70 37.40 -29.70
C ASP A 16 20.52 36.78 -28.31
N VAL A 17 19.72 35.72 -28.24
CA VAL A 17 19.60 34.85 -27.06
C VAL A 17 19.78 33.38 -27.44
N GLU A 18 20.61 32.68 -26.68
CA GLU A 18 20.81 31.24 -26.86
C GLU A 18 19.62 30.47 -26.25
N VAL A 19 18.96 29.65 -27.07
CA VAL A 19 17.89 28.74 -26.67
C VAL A 19 18.42 27.31 -26.70
N LYS A 20 18.44 26.67 -25.52
CA LYS A 20 18.68 25.23 -25.37
C LYS A 20 17.35 24.50 -25.39
N ILE A 21 17.09 23.76 -26.48
CA ILE A 21 15.95 22.85 -26.58
C ILE A 21 16.43 21.47 -26.15
N HIS A 22 15.90 20.98 -25.04
CA HIS A 22 16.06 19.59 -24.65
C HIS A 22 14.87 18.81 -25.19
N VAL A 23 15.08 18.05 -26.26
CA VAL A 23 14.11 17.06 -26.70
C VAL A 23 14.17 15.93 -25.68
N MET A 24 13.20 15.91 -24.78
CA MET A 24 13.04 14.80 -23.85
C MET A 24 12.43 13.64 -24.60
N ASP A 25 13.02 12.45 -24.44
CA ASP A 25 12.37 11.19 -24.80
C ASP A 25 10.97 11.13 -24.14
N GLU A 26 9.99 10.47 -24.74
CA GLU A 26 8.64 10.47 -24.19
C GLU A 26 8.55 9.45 -23.04
N ASN A 27 7.81 9.78 -21.98
CA ASN A 27 7.40 8.80 -20.97
C ASN A 27 6.17 8.09 -21.55
N ASP A 28 6.35 7.04 -22.35
CA ASP A 28 5.30 6.44 -23.18
C ASP A 28 4.78 5.08 -22.64
N ASN A 29 5.49 4.45 -21.72
CA ASN A 29 5.02 3.26 -21.00
C ASN A 29 4.35 3.64 -19.67
N TYR A 30 3.58 2.72 -19.10
CA TYR A 30 3.02 2.84 -17.76
C TYR A 30 3.62 1.71 -16.92
N PRO A 31 3.76 1.86 -15.59
CA PRO A 31 4.12 0.74 -14.75
C PRO A 31 3.06 -0.36 -14.86
N ILE A 32 3.47 -1.62 -15.01
CA ILE A 32 2.56 -2.77 -15.14
C ILE A 32 2.83 -3.74 -14.01
N PHE A 33 1.82 -4.01 -13.17
CA PHE A 33 1.90 -5.05 -12.14
C PHE A 33 1.96 -6.44 -12.78
N GLU A 34 2.78 -7.32 -12.21
CA GLU A 34 2.91 -8.71 -12.67
C GLU A 34 1.63 -9.53 -12.49
N GLN A 35 0.83 -9.18 -11.49
CA GLN A 35 -0.45 -9.82 -11.19
C GLN A 35 -1.59 -8.82 -11.31
N LYS A 36 -2.77 -9.31 -11.74
CA LYS A 36 -4.00 -8.50 -11.83
C LYS A 36 -4.61 -8.17 -10.46
N SER A 37 -4.31 -8.99 -9.46
CA SER A 37 -4.64 -8.83 -8.05
C SER A 37 -3.69 -9.66 -7.21
N TYR A 38 -3.51 -9.27 -5.95
CA TYR A 38 -2.76 -10.02 -4.96
C TYR A 38 -3.70 -10.45 -3.84
N ASP A 39 -3.52 -11.66 -3.32
CA ASP A 39 -4.26 -12.20 -2.18
C ASP A 39 -3.26 -12.65 -1.12
N ALA A 40 -3.53 -12.36 0.14
CA ALA A 40 -2.69 -12.76 1.26
C ALA A 40 -3.53 -13.30 2.41
N ASN A 41 -3.12 -14.44 2.95
CA ASN A 41 -3.70 -15.05 4.14
C ASN A 41 -2.83 -14.68 5.35
N LEU A 42 -3.46 -14.11 6.37
CA LEU A 42 -2.81 -13.64 7.60
C LEU A 42 -3.55 -14.18 8.80
N ARG A 43 -2.86 -14.37 9.91
CA ARG A 43 -3.49 -14.68 11.19
C ARG A 43 -3.68 -13.40 11.98
N GLU A 44 -4.75 -13.33 12.75
CA GLU A 44 -5.00 -12.11 13.55
C GLU A 44 -3.88 -11.82 14.57
N ASN A 45 -3.18 -12.87 15.02
CA ASN A 45 -2.07 -12.80 15.96
C ASN A 45 -0.70 -12.54 15.31
N ASP A 46 -0.62 -12.34 14.00
CA ASP A 46 0.63 -11.99 13.33
C ASP A 46 1.21 -10.68 13.89
N PRO A 47 2.52 -10.63 14.16
CA PRO A 47 3.14 -9.47 14.79
C PRO A 47 3.29 -8.30 13.79
N PRO A 48 3.29 -7.04 14.27
CA PRO A 48 3.73 -5.91 13.47
C PRO A 48 5.13 -6.15 12.88
N GLY A 49 5.33 -5.76 11.63
CA GLY A 49 6.53 -6.03 10.84
C GLY A 49 6.48 -7.36 10.06
N HIS A 50 5.47 -8.20 10.26
CA HIS A 50 5.25 -9.40 9.46
C HIS A 50 5.16 -9.05 7.96
N VAL A 51 5.89 -9.76 7.11
CA VAL A 51 5.88 -9.58 5.66
C VAL A 51 4.69 -10.32 5.08
N ILE A 52 3.75 -9.57 4.50
CA ILE A 52 2.48 -10.09 3.98
C ILE A 52 2.68 -10.62 2.57
N VAL A 53 3.19 -9.78 1.67
CA VAL A 53 3.41 -10.10 0.26
C VAL A 53 4.40 -9.10 -0.33
N GLN A 54 5.03 -9.46 -1.44
CA GLN A 54 5.75 -8.51 -2.29
C GLN A 54 4.90 -8.25 -3.53
N VAL A 55 4.54 -6.99 -3.78
CA VAL A 55 3.99 -6.59 -5.07
C VAL A 55 5.11 -6.20 -6.02
N GLN A 56 4.93 -6.53 -7.29
CA GLN A 56 5.91 -6.23 -8.32
C GLN A 56 5.23 -5.61 -9.53
N ALA A 57 5.82 -4.52 -10.02
CA ALA A 57 5.46 -3.84 -11.24
C ALA A 57 6.73 -3.43 -12.00
N THR A 58 6.63 -3.45 -13.33
CA THR A 58 7.72 -3.11 -14.25
C THR A 58 7.28 -1.99 -15.17
N ASP A 59 8.17 -1.03 -15.42
CA ASP A 59 7.99 -0.01 -16.44
C ASP A 59 9.08 -0.19 -17.50
N ASN A 60 8.70 -0.15 -18.78
CA ASN A 60 9.60 -0.43 -19.91
C ASN A 60 10.30 0.83 -20.44
N ASP A 61 10.10 1.98 -19.77
CA ASP A 61 10.84 3.20 -20.04
C ASP A 61 12.30 3.13 -19.55
N SER A 62 13.18 3.90 -20.18
CA SER A 62 14.61 3.90 -19.86
C SER A 62 14.98 4.80 -18.67
N GLY A 63 16.03 4.41 -17.94
CA GLY A 63 16.61 5.24 -16.87
C GLY A 63 15.63 5.52 -15.75
N ARG A 64 15.53 6.78 -15.29
CA ARG A 64 14.68 7.17 -14.17
C ARG A 64 13.19 6.90 -14.41
N ARG A 65 12.73 6.91 -15.66
CA ARG A 65 11.33 6.66 -16.02
C ARG A 65 10.94 5.19 -15.89
N GLY A 66 11.89 4.27 -16.06
CA GLY A 66 11.67 2.86 -15.74
C GLY A 66 11.64 2.55 -14.24
N ILE A 67 12.03 3.50 -13.37
CA ILE A 67 12.10 3.26 -11.92
C ILE A 67 10.71 3.38 -11.31
N VAL A 68 10.16 2.24 -10.93
CA VAL A 68 8.86 2.13 -10.27
C VAL A 68 8.99 2.35 -8.76
N ARG A 69 8.07 3.13 -8.20
CA ARG A 69 7.85 3.23 -6.76
C ARG A 69 6.44 2.84 -6.36
N TYR A 70 6.30 2.29 -5.16
CA TYR A 70 5.03 1.80 -4.65
C TYR A 70 4.48 2.65 -3.51
N LEU A 71 3.16 2.76 -3.44
CA LEU A 71 2.45 3.44 -2.35
C LEU A 71 1.05 2.84 -2.13
N ILE A 72 0.53 2.98 -0.91
CA ILE A 72 -0.85 2.60 -0.61
C ILE A 72 -1.78 3.74 -1.06
N GLY A 73 -2.75 3.41 -1.88
CA GLY A 73 -3.74 4.34 -2.39
C GLY A 73 -4.54 4.99 -1.25
N GLY A 74 -4.66 6.31 -1.32
CA GLY A 74 -5.35 7.11 -0.29
C GLY A 74 -4.47 7.62 0.85
N GLU A 75 -3.22 7.15 1.00
CA GLU A 75 -2.29 7.72 1.99
C GLU A 75 -1.64 9.03 1.52
N ASN A 76 -1.53 9.25 0.20
CA ASN A 76 -0.84 10.42 -0.39
C ASN A 76 -1.75 11.42 -1.13
N GLY A 77 -3.05 11.47 -0.82
CA GLY A 77 -3.91 12.59 -1.20
C GLY A 77 -4.42 12.65 -2.65
N ASP A 78 -4.16 11.63 -3.47
CA ASP A 78 -4.64 11.54 -4.87
C ASP A 78 -6.00 10.83 -5.03
N VAL A 79 -6.57 10.32 -3.94
CA VAL A 79 -7.94 9.81 -3.89
C VAL A 79 -8.68 10.65 -2.88
N ASP A 80 -9.37 11.69 -3.36
CA ASP A 80 -10.39 12.46 -2.61
C ASP A 80 -9.95 12.83 -1.18
N LYS A 81 -9.41 14.04 -0.96
CA LYS A 81 -8.93 14.51 0.35
C LYS A 81 -9.95 14.37 1.49
N SER A 82 -11.24 14.11 1.19
CA SER A 82 -12.26 13.77 2.19
C SER A 82 -12.15 12.33 2.75
N LYS A 83 -11.38 11.45 2.12
CA LYS A 83 -11.14 10.04 2.52
C LYS A 83 -9.74 9.78 3.10
N SER A 84 -8.93 10.82 3.29
CA SER A 84 -7.59 10.80 3.90
C SER A 84 -7.59 10.47 5.41
N SER A 85 -8.57 9.69 5.88
CA SER A 85 -8.71 9.23 7.27
C SER A 85 -8.60 7.71 7.40
N ILE A 86 -8.42 6.97 6.29
CA ILE A 86 -8.27 5.51 6.33
C ILE A 86 -6.82 5.21 6.69
N LYS A 87 -6.57 4.90 7.96
CA LYS A 87 -5.31 4.32 8.42
C LYS A 87 -5.33 2.82 8.08
N TRP A 88 -4.53 2.43 7.10
CA TRP A 88 -4.40 1.01 6.73
C TRP A 88 -3.59 0.24 7.78
N PRO A 89 -3.93 -1.04 8.06
CA PRO A 89 -3.18 -1.87 9.01
C PRO A 89 -1.84 -2.36 8.43
N VAL A 90 -1.47 -1.91 7.24
CA VAL A 90 -0.27 -2.30 6.51
C VAL A 90 0.54 -1.08 6.09
N THR A 91 1.81 -1.29 5.78
CA THR A 91 2.70 -0.34 5.12
C THR A 91 3.32 -1.00 3.90
N ILE A 92 3.77 -0.20 2.94
CA ILE A 92 4.51 -0.70 1.77
C ILE A 92 5.88 -0.03 1.69
N ASN A 93 6.90 -0.82 1.40
CA ASN A 93 8.21 -0.29 1.08
C ASN A 93 8.21 0.26 -0.36
N PRO A 94 8.52 1.55 -0.56
CA PRO A 94 8.35 2.21 -1.85
C PRO A 94 9.34 1.72 -2.92
N ASP A 95 10.47 1.13 -2.55
CA ASP A 95 11.54 0.77 -3.49
C ASP A 95 11.49 -0.70 -3.90
N ASN A 96 10.91 -1.58 -3.07
CA ASN A 96 10.89 -3.03 -3.35
C ASN A 96 9.51 -3.69 -3.30
N GLY A 97 8.46 -2.94 -2.92
CA GLY A 97 7.09 -3.44 -2.95
C GLY A 97 6.73 -4.44 -1.84
N PHE A 98 7.58 -4.63 -0.83
CA PHE A 98 7.20 -5.43 0.34
C PHE A 98 6.10 -4.73 1.12
N VAL A 99 4.98 -5.43 1.28
CA VAL A 99 3.86 -5.03 2.13
C VAL A 99 4.05 -5.70 3.48
N THR A 100 4.06 -4.91 4.54
CA THR A 100 4.27 -5.38 5.92
C THR A 100 3.14 -4.95 6.82
N LEU A 101 2.89 -5.74 7.86
CA LEU A 101 1.88 -5.42 8.86
C LEU A 101 2.34 -4.26 9.76
N ARG A 102 1.46 -3.29 10.00
CA ARG A 102 1.75 -2.10 10.82
C ARG A 102 1.28 -2.25 12.26
N GLU A 103 0.15 -2.94 12.45
CA GLU A 103 -0.50 -3.14 13.73
C GLU A 103 -1.16 -4.53 13.76
N LYS A 104 -1.48 -5.03 14.95
CA LYS A 104 -2.20 -6.31 15.08
C LYS A 104 -3.52 -6.26 14.32
N LEU A 105 -3.88 -7.38 13.72
CA LEU A 105 -5.13 -7.52 13.02
C LEU A 105 -6.26 -7.85 13.99
N ASP A 106 -7.47 -7.61 13.51
CA ASP A 106 -8.72 -7.98 14.14
C ASP A 106 -9.55 -8.61 13.03
N HIS A 107 -9.90 -9.90 13.18
CA HIS A 107 -10.56 -10.66 12.13
C HIS A 107 -11.85 -9.97 11.64
N LYS A 108 -12.71 -9.52 12.57
CA LYS A 108 -14.01 -8.90 12.26
C LYS A 108 -13.88 -7.60 11.46
N ARG A 109 -12.80 -6.85 11.68
CA ARG A 109 -12.56 -5.56 11.05
C ARG A 109 -11.75 -5.65 9.76
N HIS A 110 -10.83 -6.60 9.66
CA HIS A 110 -9.81 -6.59 8.61
C HIS A 110 -9.92 -7.75 7.62
N ASP A 111 -10.74 -8.77 7.88
CA ASP A 111 -11.00 -9.82 6.90
C ASP A 111 -11.71 -9.26 5.65
N GLY A 112 -11.30 -9.73 4.47
CA GLY A 112 -11.81 -9.27 3.18
C GLY A 112 -11.41 -7.86 2.77
N LEU A 113 -10.50 -7.21 3.50
CA LEU A 113 -10.06 -5.84 3.22
C LEU A 113 -9.41 -5.74 1.84
N LYS A 114 -9.83 -4.74 1.05
CA LYS A 114 -9.30 -4.47 -0.29
C LYS A 114 -8.46 -3.21 -0.27
N ILE A 115 -7.16 -3.38 -0.35
CA ILE A 115 -6.17 -2.31 -0.30
C ILE A 115 -5.77 -1.98 -1.74
N LEU A 116 -5.93 -0.72 -2.12
CA LEU A 116 -5.47 -0.23 -3.41
C LEU A 116 -3.97 0.06 -3.30
N ILE A 117 -3.16 -0.55 -4.15
CA ILE A 117 -1.73 -0.27 -4.25
C ILE A 117 -1.49 0.44 -5.59
N GLU A 118 -0.69 1.50 -5.56
CA GLU A 118 -0.33 2.27 -6.74
C GLU A 118 1.16 2.10 -7.03
N ALA A 119 1.48 1.91 -8.31
CA ALA A 119 2.85 1.96 -8.84
C ALA A 119 2.99 3.24 -9.66
N ILE A 120 4.04 4.02 -9.40
CA ILE A 120 4.32 5.29 -10.08
C ILE A 120 5.74 5.26 -10.66
N ASP A 121 5.89 5.73 -11.89
CA ASP A 121 7.20 5.88 -12.50
C ASP A 121 7.99 7.07 -11.92
N GLY A 122 9.25 7.21 -12.34
CA GLY A 122 10.13 8.26 -11.85
C GLY A 122 10.09 9.58 -12.61
N ASP A 123 9.21 9.78 -13.60
CA ASP A 123 9.18 11.01 -14.40
C ASP A 123 8.77 12.23 -13.54
N PRO A 124 9.61 13.28 -13.43
CA PRO A 124 9.33 14.40 -12.54
C PRO A 124 8.26 15.37 -13.08
N LEU A 125 7.95 15.34 -14.38
CA LEU A 125 7.03 16.27 -15.02
C LEU A 125 5.68 15.63 -15.29
N ARG A 126 5.68 14.37 -15.74
CA ARG A 126 4.49 13.65 -16.18
C ARG A 126 4.52 12.20 -15.70
N PRO A 127 4.50 11.96 -14.38
CA PRO A 127 4.53 10.61 -13.86
C PRO A 127 3.27 9.87 -14.23
N LYS A 128 3.43 8.65 -14.73
CA LYS A 128 2.34 7.71 -14.96
C LYS A 128 2.22 6.75 -13.80
N LYS A 129 0.99 6.28 -13.64
CA LYS A 129 0.57 5.48 -12.50
C LYS A 129 -0.27 4.31 -12.97
N SER A 130 -0.12 3.17 -12.32
CA SER A 130 -1.07 2.06 -12.41
C SER A 130 -1.48 1.62 -11.00
N LYS A 131 -2.55 0.81 -10.92
CA LYS A 131 -3.12 0.39 -9.65
C LYS A 131 -3.43 -1.10 -9.65
N VAL A 132 -3.27 -1.74 -8.50
CA VAL A 132 -3.65 -3.12 -8.25
C VAL A 132 -4.36 -3.25 -6.91
N ILE A 133 -5.17 -4.29 -6.74
CA ILE A 133 -5.85 -4.58 -5.48
C ILE A 133 -5.11 -5.70 -4.75
N LEU A 134 -4.73 -5.47 -3.50
CA LEU A 134 -4.37 -6.48 -2.51
C LEU A 134 -5.59 -6.82 -1.66
N ARG A 135 -5.94 -8.10 -1.57
CA ARG A 135 -6.99 -8.62 -0.71
C ARG A 135 -6.39 -9.33 0.49
N LEU A 136 -6.81 -8.92 1.68
CA LEU A 136 -6.43 -9.60 2.92
C LEU A 136 -7.52 -10.61 3.30
N HIS A 137 -7.09 -11.81 3.63
CA HIS A 137 -7.90 -12.85 4.25
C HIS A 137 -7.33 -13.09 5.65
N VAL A 138 -8.08 -12.71 6.68
CA VAL A 138 -7.63 -12.83 8.07
C VAL A 138 -8.27 -14.08 8.65
N GLU A 139 -7.45 -15.04 9.08
CA GLU A 139 -7.92 -16.23 9.76
C GLU A 139 -8.28 -15.89 11.21
N ASP A 140 -9.48 -16.31 11.64
CA ASP A 140 -9.90 -16.33 13.05
C ASP A 140 -9.11 -17.43 13.75
N VAL A 141 -8.20 -17.03 14.64
CA VAL A 141 -7.41 -18.00 15.40
C VAL A 141 -8.17 -18.26 16.68
N ASN A 142 -8.46 -19.53 16.99
CA ASN A 142 -9.12 -19.87 18.24
C ASN A 142 -8.19 -19.65 19.44
N ASP A 143 -8.13 -18.40 19.90
CA ASP A 143 -7.30 -17.92 21.01
C ASP A 143 -8.00 -18.06 22.37
N ASN A 144 -9.20 -18.66 22.41
CA ASN A 144 -9.95 -18.86 23.65
C ASN A 144 -9.48 -20.14 24.36
N ALA A 145 -8.74 -19.97 25.45
CA ALA A 145 -8.62 -21.02 26.45
C ALA A 145 -10.03 -21.36 26.98
N PRO A 146 -10.45 -22.63 27.02
CA PRO A 146 -11.77 -22.98 27.51
C PRO A 146 -11.91 -22.57 28.98
N VAL A 147 -12.86 -21.68 29.27
CA VAL A 147 -13.21 -21.32 30.64
C VAL A 147 -14.37 -22.22 31.08
N ILE A 148 -14.09 -23.14 32.00
CA ILE A 148 -15.12 -23.94 32.66
C ILE A 148 -15.70 -23.08 33.81
N THR A 149 -16.92 -22.59 33.62
CA THR A 149 -17.70 -21.96 34.70
C THR A 149 -18.65 -23.01 35.29
N ILE A 150 -18.33 -23.54 36.48
CA ILE A 150 -19.24 -24.43 37.19
C ILE A 150 -20.25 -23.59 37.98
N ASN A 151 -21.46 -23.46 37.44
CA ASN A 151 -22.61 -22.98 38.21
C ASN A 151 -23.25 -24.18 38.93
N TYR A 152 -22.93 -24.39 40.20
CA TYR A 152 -23.63 -25.38 41.02
C TYR A 152 -24.69 -24.68 41.88
N ILE A 153 -25.90 -25.21 41.85
CA ILE A 153 -26.92 -24.89 42.85
C ILE A 153 -26.72 -25.90 43.99
N VAL A 154 -26.31 -25.42 45.18
CA VAL A 154 -26.39 -26.24 46.39
C VAL A 154 -27.86 -26.32 46.78
N ASN A 155 -28.55 -27.34 46.29
CA ASN A 155 -29.74 -27.79 46.97
C ASN A 155 -29.24 -28.49 48.23
N ASN A 156 -29.42 -27.86 49.39
CA ASN A 156 -29.17 -28.50 50.69
C ASN A 156 -30.09 -29.72 50.81
N VAL A 157 -29.61 -30.86 50.31
CA VAL A 157 -30.06 -32.18 50.71
C VAL A 157 -28.82 -32.81 51.32
N ASP A 158 -28.88 -33.02 52.63
CA ASP A 158 -27.87 -33.79 53.37
C ASP A 158 -27.58 -35.09 52.63
N ASP A 159 -26.42 -35.18 51.99
CA ASP A 159 -25.44 -36.24 52.23
C ASP A 159 -24.14 -35.92 51.48
N THR A 160 -23.01 -36.14 52.17
CA THR A 160 -21.67 -35.73 51.80
C THR A 160 -21.23 -36.19 50.40
N ALA A 161 -20.96 -35.25 49.49
CA ALA A 161 -20.27 -35.53 48.23
C ALA A 161 -18.82 -35.04 48.32
N TYR A 162 -17.85 -35.94 48.18
CA TYR A 162 -16.43 -35.59 48.05
C TYR A 162 -16.05 -35.56 46.56
N VAL A 163 -15.41 -34.48 46.13
CA VAL A 163 -14.74 -34.39 44.83
C VAL A 163 -13.33 -34.94 45.00
N ILE A 164 -12.99 -35.97 44.22
CA ILE A 164 -11.63 -36.51 44.15
C ILE A 164 -10.99 -35.98 42.87
N GLU A 165 -9.94 -35.15 42.98
CA GLU A 165 -9.09 -34.84 41.82
C GLU A 165 -8.19 -36.05 41.55
N SER A 166 -8.24 -36.58 40.32
CA SER A 166 -7.23 -37.52 39.82
C SER A 166 -6.04 -36.72 39.28
N ALA A 167 -4.87 -36.90 39.90
CA ALA A 167 -3.58 -36.38 39.44
C ALA A 167 -3.13 -37.01 38.11
#